data_AF-A0A1M2V5G7-F1
#
_entry.id   AF-A0A1M2V5G7-F1
#
_cell.length_a   1.000
_cell.length_b   1.000
_cell.length_c   1.000
_cell.angle_alpha   90.00
_cell.angle_beta   90.00
_cell.angle_gamma   90.00
#
_symmetry.space_group_name_H-M   'P 1'
#
loop_
_entity.id
_entity.type
_entity.pdbx_description
1 polymer ?
#
loop_
_entity_poly.entity_id
_entity_poly.type
_entity_poly.pdbx_seq_one_letter_code
_entity_poly.pdbx_strand_id
1 'polypeptide(L)'
;MDQTRNSVPTSGETQPSTPDVPLHRSKRIWDNKKKREHIAKTHCSHCGKRGQGPLQTCSHCKAVRYCDKDCQRADFRGGHKDECTTFARPPTTMAFQSEPDPEERFPLHPLFAHGHDDNVGCWATIDGRIDGELESLMDTLDPEGLHAGYVNTLAGTPASASYQIIRDNRAYGRTLLTLRILVQNRRKDKSSILVIPRAALGVAKDPWTKKPRLRITQYNTLELLQATPPGHIVSNYDAGNMHLKKGDFAVFQLQFRVGDDDTILNDWQALDAIESISIPWAPWDNATPPAFTALGLPSLHRAPLVQFAGAEGRLLCAPFDHTAVHAYFADFIKNGQDAFVRSHFEASSAVLLTGINDSMFTMADRLLKRIADEGRTDMLLERLNACGRSDIVERMMQ
;
A
#
# COMPACT_ATOMS: atom_id res chain seq x y z
N MET A 1 -74.78 -2.54 23.50
CA MET A 1 -74.13 -2.09 22.25
C MET A 1 -72.95 -1.21 22.67
N ASP A 2 -71.84 -1.85 23.01
CA ASP A 2 -70.60 -1.19 23.41
C ASP A 2 -69.80 -0.81 22.16
N GLN A 3 -69.46 0.47 22.03
CA GLN A 3 -68.55 0.98 21.01
C GLN A 3 -67.15 1.08 21.59
N THR A 4 -66.32 0.09 21.31
CA THR A 4 -64.87 0.13 21.54
C THR A 4 -64.20 0.95 20.44
N ARG A 5 -63.76 2.16 20.80
CA ARG A 5 -62.86 3.00 19.99
C ARG A 5 -61.44 2.47 20.08
N ASN A 6 -60.92 1.93 18.98
CA ASN A 6 -59.50 1.64 18.81
C ASN A 6 -58.73 2.94 18.50
N SER A 7 -57.94 3.42 19.46
CA SER A 7 -56.96 4.48 19.25
C SER A 7 -55.64 3.88 18.76
N VAL A 8 -55.27 4.21 17.54
CA VAL A 8 -53.94 3.93 16.94
C VAL A 8 -52.91 4.87 17.58
N PRO A 9 -51.77 4.38 18.12
CA PRO A 9 -50.72 5.24 18.62
C PRO A 9 -49.85 5.73 17.46
N THR A 10 -49.93 7.03 17.19
CA THR A 10 -49.04 7.76 16.29
C THR A 10 -47.79 8.19 17.06
N SER A 11 -46.80 7.32 17.21
CA SER A 11 -45.48 7.67 17.73
C SER A 11 -44.44 7.63 16.62
N GLY A 12 -44.32 8.75 15.89
CA GLY A 12 -43.17 9.03 15.04
C GLY A 12 -42.02 9.52 15.90
N GLU A 13 -41.29 8.60 16.55
CA GLU A 13 -39.97 8.91 17.10
C GLU A 13 -38.99 8.98 15.94
N THR A 14 -38.71 10.19 15.47
CA THR A 14 -37.61 10.48 14.56
C THR A 14 -36.31 10.10 15.28
N GLN A 15 -35.77 8.92 14.99
CA GLN A 15 -34.47 8.52 15.50
C GLN A 15 -33.45 9.62 15.15
N PRO A 16 -32.66 10.11 16.12
CA PRO A 16 -31.65 11.12 15.86
C PRO A 16 -30.70 10.54 14.80
N SER A 17 -30.63 11.22 13.66
CA SER A 17 -29.73 10.87 12.56
C SER A 17 -28.34 10.61 13.13
N THR A 18 -27.89 9.37 13.04
CA THR A 18 -26.55 8.98 13.44
C THR A 18 -25.56 9.87 12.70
N PRO A 19 -24.69 10.63 13.39
CA PRO A 19 -23.76 11.53 12.73
C PRO A 19 -22.86 10.75 11.75
N ASP A 20 -22.43 11.38 10.66
CA ASP A 20 -21.51 10.81 9.64
C ASP A 20 -20.13 10.46 10.25
N VAL A 21 -20.06 9.35 10.97
CA VAL A 21 -18.87 8.93 11.74
C VAL A 21 -17.65 8.60 10.86
N PRO A 22 -17.76 7.91 9.69
CA PRO A 22 -16.59 7.47 8.94
C PRO A 22 -15.74 8.61 8.35
N LEU A 23 -16.39 9.66 7.83
CA LEU A 23 -15.69 10.83 7.30
C LEU A 23 -14.96 11.61 8.40
N HIS A 24 -15.46 11.55 9.63
CA HIS A 24 -14.84 12.22 10.77
C HIS A 24 -13.49 11.58 11.14
N ARG A 25 -13.36 10.25 11.12
CA ARG A 25 -12.09 9.57 11.44
C ARG A 25 -11.01 9.88 10.40
N SER A 26 -11.29 9.69 9.11
CA SER A 26 -10.32 9.97 8.05
C SER A 26 -9.84 11.42 8.09
N LYS A 27 -10.76 12.36 8.36
CA LYS A 27 -10.43 13.77 8.57
C LYS A 27 -9.59 13.98 9.84
N ARG A 28 -9.94 13.36 10.97
CA ARG A 28 -9.17 13.44 12.23
C ARG A 28 -7.75 12.91 12.06
N ILE A 29 -7.59 11.73 11.45
CA ILE A 29 -6.28 11.13 11.14
C ILE A 29 -5.48 12.08 10.27
N TRP A 30 -6.09 12.65 9.22
CA TRP A 30 -5.45 13.60 8.34
C TRP A 30 -5.03 14.90 9.05
N ASP A 31 -5.86 15.42 9.95
CA ASP A 31 -5.59 16.63 10.72
C ASP A 31 -4.50 16.40 11.78
N ASN A 32 -4.56 15.29 12.52
CA ASN A 32 -3.50 14.86 13.46
C ASN A 32 -2.17 14.67 12.74
N LYS A 33 -2.22 14.08 11.55
CA LYS A 33 -1.07 13.88 10.69
C LYS A 33 -0.46 15.21 10.23
N LYS A 34 -1.27 16.14 9.71
CA LYS A 34 -0.81 17.50 9.38
C LYS A 34 -0.21 18.21 10.58
N LYS A 35 -0.81 18.06 11.77
CA LYS A 35 -0.31 18.62 13.02
C LYS A 35 1.05 18.02 13.40
N ARG A 36 1.24 16.70 13.31
CA ARG A 36 2.55 16.06 13.56
C ARG A 36 3.60 16.51 12.57
N GLU A 37 3.26 16.56 11.29
CA GLU A 37 4.19 17.03 10.27
C GLU A 37 4.58 18.50 10.52
N HIS A 38 3.63 19.33 10.93
CA HIS A 38 3.90 20.71 11.35
C HIS A 38 4.82 20.76 12.57
N ILE A 39 4.56 19.95 13.60
CA ILE A 39 5.42 19.86 14.80
C ILE A 39 6.82 19.40 14.40
N ALA A 40 6.97 18.33 13.63
CA ALA A 40 8.26 17.82 13.15
C ALA A 40 9.02 18.85 12.30
N LYS A 41 8.31 19.70 11.54
CA LYS A 41 8.91 20.80 10.76
C LYS A 41 9.31 22.00 11.61
N THR A 42 8.67 22.23 12.76
CA THR A 42 8.80 23.47 13.55
C THR A 42 9.47 23.29 14.91
N HIS A 43 9.59 22.08 15.43
CA HIS A 43 10.19 21.80 16.75
C HIS A 43 11.51 21.04 16.61
N CYS A 44 12.49 21.42 17.43
CA CYS A 44 13.78 20.74 17.47
C CYS A 44 13.64 19.35 18.12
N SER A 45 14.14 18.32 17.46
CA SER A 45 14.16 16.93 17.95
C SER A 45 14.98 16.76 19.24
N HIS A 46 15.97 17.64 19.48
CA HIS A 46 16.81 17.56 20.68
C HIS A 46 16.24 18.34 21.87
N CYS A 47 16.00 19.64 21.71
CA CYS A 47 15.59 20.50 22.83
C CYS A 47 14.08 20.72 22.95
N GLY A 48 13.29 20.19 22.00
CA GLY A 48 11.82 20.31 21.97
C GLY A 48 11.29 21.72 21.65
N LYS A 49 12.15 22.74 21.59
CA LYS A 49 11.72 24.13 21.37
C LYS A 49 11.27 24.35 19.92
N ARG A 50 10.27 25.21 19.76
CA ARG A 50 9.87 25.73 18.45
C ARG A 50 10.99 26.61 17.87
N GLY A 51 11.41 26.31 16.64
CA GLY A 51 12.38 27.11 15.92
C GLY A 51 11.86 28.49 15.57
N GLN A 52 12.74 29.50 15.57
CA GLN A 52 12.44 30.85 15.08
C GLN A 52 12.44 30.93 13.53
N GLY A 53 12.86 29.87 12.84
CA GLY A 53 12.94 29.78 11.39
C GLY A 53 13.04 28.34 10.91
N PRO A 54 13.40 28.11 9.63
CA PRO A 54 13.59 26.77 9.07
C PRO A 54 14.61 25.96 9.87
N LEU A 55 14.19 24.83 10.43
CA LEU A 55 15.07 23.94 11.20
C LEU A 55 16.06 23.19 10.29
N GLN A 56 17.28 23.02 10.79
CA GLN A 56 18.32 22.23 10.14
C GLN A 56 17.97 20.74 10.21
N THR A 57 17.82 20.09 9.07
CA THR A 57 17.49 18.66 9.01
C THR A 57 18.78 17.82 8.98
N CYS A 58 18.80 16.67 9.67
CA CYS A 58 19.91 15.72 9.53
C CYS A 58 20.11 15.35 8.05
N SER A 59 21.31 15.59 7.52
CA SER A 59 21.59 15.41 6.09
C SER A 59 21.58 13.96 5.63
N HIS A 60 21.67 13.01 6.56
CA HIS A 60 21.65 11.57 6.28
C HIS A 60 20.23 11.01 6.32
N CYS A 61 19.57 10.97 7.48
CA CYS A 61 18.28 10.30 7.61
C CYS A 61 17.07 11.16 7.22
N LYS A 62 17.21 12.49 7.21
CA LYS A 62 16.11 13.45 7.02
C LYS A 62 14.93 13.33 8.01
N ALA A 63 15.04 12.47 9.03
CA ALA A 63 13.97 12.18 9.99
C ALA A 63 13.92 13.15 11.18
N VAL A 64 15.03 13.82 11.50
CA VAL A 64 15.15 14.72 12.66
C VAL A 64 15.57 16.13 12.25
N ARG A 65 15.17 17.11 13.05
CA ARG A 65 15.39 18.54 12.79
C ARG A 65 15.90 19.28 14.02
N TYR A 66 16.74 20.29 13.82
CA TYR A 66 17.43 21.00 14.88
C TYR A 66 17.36 22.51 14.70
N CYS A 67 17.32 23.25 15.80
CA CYS A 67 17.41 24.71 15.75
C CYS A 67 18.79 25.16 15.23
N ASP A 68 19.84 24.43 15.59
CA ASP A 68 21.23 24.75 15.25
C ASP A 68 22.13 23.50 15.29
N LYS A 69 23.42 23.72 14.98
CA LYS A 69 24.46 22.69 14.97
C LYS A 69 24.76 22.14 16.36
N ASP A 70 24.51 22.88 17.43
CA ASP A 70 24.85 22.46 18.78
C ASP A 70 23.82 21.45 19.29
N CYS A 71 22.53 21.71 19.07
CA CYS A 71 21.47 20.71 19.27
C CYS A 71 21.70 19.47 18.40
N GLN A 72 22.10 19.63 17.14
CA GLN A 72 22.42 18.47 16.28
C GLN A 72 23.58 17.64 16.84
N ARG A 73 24.68 18.28 17.27
CA ARG A 73 25.85 17.57 17.83
C ARG A 73 25.54 16.92 19.17
N ALA A 74 24.74 17.57 20.00
CA ALA A 74 24.31 17.03 21.29
C ALA A 74 23.46 15.77 21.08
N ASP A 75 22.45 15.85 20.21
CA ASP A 75 21.60 14.70 19.86
C ASP A 75 22.37 13.55 19.20
N PHE A 76 23.29 13.89 18.27
CA PHE A 76 24.16 12.90 17.62
C PHE A 76 25.00 12.13 18.62
N ARG A 77 25.52 12.79 19.66
CA ARG A 77 26.25 12.14 20.76
C ARG A 77 25.33 11.42 21.75
N GLY A 78 24.08 11.86 21.87
CA GLY A 78 23.09 11.31 22.79
C GLY A 78 22.41 10.02 22.33
N GLY A 79 22.62 9.59 21.08
CA GLY A 79 22.10 8.33 20.55
C GLY A 79 21.70 8.39 19.07
N HIS A 80 21.46 9.58 18.53
CA HIS A 80 21.01 9.71 17.14
C HIS A 80 22.01 9.13 16.13
N LYS A 81 23.32 9.12 16.43
CA LYS A 81 24.33 8.49 15.57
C LYS A 81 23.99 7.03 15.27
N ASP A 82 23.60 6.28 16.29
CA ASP A 82 23.35 4.85 16.16
C ASP A 82 22.02 4.63 15.43
N GLU A 83 20.95 5.33 15.83
CA GLU A 83 19.66 5.29 15.12
C GLU A 83 19.77 5.68 13.64
N CYS A 84 20.59 6.68 13.33
CA CYS A 84 20.82 7.14 11.96
C CYS A 84 21.59 6.11 11.13
N THR A 85 22.53 5.39 11.75
CA THR A 85 23.37 4.40 11.07
C THR A 85 22.65 3.07 10.89
N THR A 86 21.83 2.65 11.86
CA THR A 86 21.09 1.37 11.85
C THR A 86 19.74 1.46 11.15
N PHE A 87 19.39 2.61 10.56
CA PHE A 87 18.10 2.80 9.90
C PHE A 87 16.91 2.53 10.83
N ALA A 88 17.08 2.82 12.13
CA ALA A 88 16.07 2.55 13.16
C ALA A 88 14.73 3.23 12.87
N ARG A 89 14.76 4.42 12.25
CA ARG A 89 13.55 5.14 11.83
C ARG A 89 13.57 5.49 10.35
N PRO A 90 12.43 5.31 9.64
CA PRO A 90 12.27 5.84 8.29
C PRO A 90 12.21 7.37 8.31
N PRO A 91 12.43 8.03 7.16
CA PRO A 91 12.14 9.45 6.98
C PRO A 91 10.71 9.79 7.37
N THR A 92 10.51 10.92 8.05
CA THR A 92 9.16 11.41 8.38
C THR A 92 8.44 11.83 7.12
N THR A 93 7.40 11.09 6.75
CA THR A 93 6.64 11.37 5.55
C THR A 93 5.17 10.97 5.66
N MET A 94 4.32 11.68 4.93
CA MET A 94 2.89 11.43 4.86
C MET A 94 2.58 10.06 4.24
N ALA A 95 3.37 9.61 3.26
CA ALA A 95 3.15 8.30 2.65
C ALA A 95 3.57 7.12 3.53
N PHE A 96 4.28 7.32 4.64
CA PHE A 96 4.87 6.21 5.40
C PHE A 96 4.92 6.56 6.89
N GLN A 97 3.94 6.08 7.64
CA GLN A 97 3.66 6.48 9.02
C GLN A 97 3.74 5.28 9.97
N SER A 98 4.96 4.98 10.39
CA SER A 98 5.26 3.81 11.22
C SER A 98 5.01 4.00 12.71
N GLU A 99 4.86 5.24 13.17
CA GLU A 99 4.60 5.55 14.58
C GLU A 99 3.09 5.69 14.82
N PRO A 100 2.51 5.01 15.84
CA PRO A 100 1.09 5.13 16.16
C PRO A 100 0.72 6.54 16.59
N ASP A 101 -0.55 6.89 16.39
CA ASP A 101 -1.14 8.06 17.02
C ASP A 101 -1.27 7.82 18.53
N PRO A 102 -1.01 8.79 19.42
CA PRO A 102 -1.33 8.63 20.85
C PRO A 102 -2.77 8.18 21.13
N GLU A 103 -3.71 8.46 20.21
CA GLU A 103 -5.11 8.04 20.30
C GLU A 103 -5.39 6.68 19.64
N GLU A 104 -4.45 6.12 18.87
CA GLU A 104 -4.65 4.88 18.11
C GLU A 104 -3.75 3.77 18.67
N ARG A 105 -4.27 2.55 18.72
CA ARG A 105 -3.51 1.39 19.23
C ARG A 105 -2.41 0.95 18.25
N PHE A 106 -2.63 1.16 16.96
CA PHE A 106 -1.76 0.67 15.89
C PHE A 106 -1.34 1.80 14.96
N PRO A 107 -0.12 1.73 14.39
CA PRO A 107 0.29 2.66 13.34
C PRO A 107 -0.52 2.45 12.06
N LEU A 108 -0.71 3.52 11.29
CA LEU A 108 -1.36 3.41 9.97
C LEU A 108 -0.55 2.54 9.00
N HIS A 109 0.78 2.58 9.12
CA HIS A 109 1.70 1.80 8.29
C HIS A 109 2.63 0.99 9.18
N PRO A 110 2.17 -0.16 9.72
CA PRO A 110 3.00 -1.02 10.57
C PRO A 110 4.27 -1.47 9.84
N LEU A 111 5.40 -1.40 10.54
CA LEU A 111 6.67 -1.89 10.00
C LEU A 111 6.73 -3.40 10.11
N PHE A 112 6.72 -4.09 8.97
CA PHE A 112 6.83 -5.54 8.91
C PHE A 112 8.17 -6.01 8.38
N ALA A 113 8.87 -5.22 7.59
CA ALA A 113 10.23 -5.56 7.18
C ALA A 113 11.11 -4.32 7.18
N HIS A 114 12.40 -4.49 7.49
CA HIS A 114 13.40 -3.46 7.27
C HIS A 114 14.76 -4.10 7.03
N GLY A 115 15.62 -3.40 6.31
CA GLY A 115 16.97 -3.87 6.02
C GLY A 115 17.82 -2.76 5.45
N HIS A 116 19.14 -2.89 5.59
CA HIS A 116 20.08 -1.94 5.02
C HIS A 116 21.36 -2.62 4.55
N ASP A 117 21.92 -2.14 3.43
CA ASP A 117 23.25 -2.51 2.94
C ASP A 117 23.95 -1.26 2.40
N ASP A 118 25.25 -1.13 2.66
CA ASP A 118 26.10 -0.01 2.23
C ASP A 118 25.45 1.38 2.40
N ASN A 119 24.85 1.62 3.57
CA ASN A 119 24.12 2.86 3.88
C ASN A 119 22.97 3.18 2.91
N VAL A 120 22.37 2.16 2.28
CA VAL A 120 21.07 2.23 1.63
C VAL A 120 20.13 1.37 2.45
N GLY A 121 18.96 1.90 2.82
CA GLY A 121 18.02 1.17 3.65
C GLY A 121 16.62 1.18 3.08
N CYS A 122 15.84 0.18 3.46
CA CYS A 122 14.44 0.10 3.12
C CYS A 122 13.59 -0.39 4.29
N TRP A 123 12.31 -0.04 4.21
CA TRP A 123 11.27 -0.44 5.14
C TRP A 123 10.04 -0.83 4.34
N ALA A 124 9.38 -1.92 4.72
CA ALA A 124 8.13 -2.35 4.11
C ALA A 124 6.99 -2.35 5.15
N THR A 125 5.85 -1.89 4.68
CA THR A 125 4.55 -1.95 5.34
C THR A 125 3.56 -2.55 4.36
N ILE A 126 2.42 -2.99 4.87
CA ILE A 126 1.28 -3.29 4.04
C ILE A 126 0.53 -2.03 3.61
N ASP A 127 -0.13 -2.10 2.46
CA ASP A 127 -1.03 -1.08 1.91
C ASP A 127 -2.21 -1.77 1.23
N GLY A 128 -2.76 -2.76 1.93
CA GLY A 128 -3.87 -3.61 1.50
C GLY A 128 -5.22 -3.06 1.94
N ARG A 129 -6.24 -3.92 1.86
CA ARG A 129 -7.61 -3.55 2.18
C ARG A 129 -7.79 -3.43 3.70
N ILE A 130 -8.76 -2.62 4.11
CA ILE A 130 -9.09 -2.43 5.53
C ILE A 130 -9.65 -3.69 6.18
N ASP A 131 -10.16 -4.63 5.39
CA ASP A 131 -10.59 -5.95 5.86
C ASP A 131 -9.43 -6.95 5.99
N GLY A 132 -8.23 -6.62 5.52
CA GLY A 132 -7.07 -7.53 5.54
C GLY A 132 -7.15 -8.66 4.51
N GLU A 133 -8.12 -8.61 3.58
CA GLU A 133 -8.21 -9.54 2.47
C GLU A 133 -7.28 -9.10 1.33
N LEU A 134 -6.78 -10.07 0.57
CA LEU A 134 -6.00 -9.75 -0.63
C LEU A 134 -6.86 -9.04 -1.68
N GLU A 135 -6.22 -8.20 -2.49
CA GLU A 135 -6.85 -7.48 -3.58
C GLU A 135 -7.06 -8.37 -4.82
N SER A 136 -8.04 -7.99 -5.62
CA SER A 136 -8.33 -8.60 -6.91
C SER A 136 -7.44 -8.01 -8.00
N LEU A 137 -7.15 -8.75 -9.07
CA LEU A 137 -6.46 -8.16 -10.24
C LEU A 137 -7.28 -7.06 -10.91
N MET A 138 -8.59 -7.04 -10.69
CA MET A 138 -9.46 -5.94 -11.10
C MET A 138 -9.20 -4.64 -10.33
N ASP A 139 -8.60 -4.71 -9.13
CA ASP A 139 -8.29 -3.56 -8.28
C ASP A 139 -6.99 -2.89 -8.75
N THR A 140 -7.11 -1.90 -9.63
CA THR A 140 -5.95 -1.19 -10.19
C THR A 140 -5.31 -0.21 -9.18
N LEU A 141 -3.99 -0.05 -9.27
CA LEU A 141 -3.23 1.01 -8.58
C LEU A 141 -3.45 2.41 -9.19
N ASP A 142 -4.07 2.45 -10.38
CA ASP A 142 -4.40 3.67 -11.12
C ASP A 142 -5.94 3.84 -11.20
N PRO A 143 -6.56 4.55 -10.24
CA PRO A 143 -8.01 4.73 -10.21
C PRO A 143 -8.56 5.48 -11.43
N GLU A 144 -7.75 6.33 -12.08
CA GLU A 144 -8.16 7.00 -13.33
C GLU A 144 -8.21 5.99 -14.48
N GLY A 145 -7.20 5.11 -14.54
CA GLY A 145 -7.16 3.97 -15.44
C GLY A 145 -8.28 2.95 -15.20
N LEU A 146 -8.78 2.80 -13.96
CA LEU A 146 -9.87 1.87 -13.62
C LEU A 146 -11.10 2.13 -14.48
N HIS A 147 -11.53 3.39 -14.58
CA HIS A 147 -12.77 3.73 -15.25
C HIS A 147 -12.68 3.39 -16.74
N ALA A 148 -11.58 3.78 -17.38
CA ALA A 148 -11.33 3.46 -18.78
C ALA A 148 -11.22 1.94 -19.01
N GLY A 149 -10.51 1.22 -18.13
CA GLY A 149 -10.37 -0.23 -18.19
C GLY A 149 -11.70 -0.97 -18.05
N TYR A 150 -12.54 -0.54 -17.11
CA TYR A 150 -13.85 -1.13 -16.86
C TYR A 150 -14.81 -0.89 -18.02
N VAL A 151 -14.87 0.34 -18.53
CA VAL A 151 -15.68 0.69 -19.70
C VAL A 151 -15.24 -0.12 -20.93
N ASN A 152 -13.93 -0.20 -21.19
CA ASN A 152 -13.41 -0.99 -22.31
C ASN A 152 -13.67 -2.49 -22.16
N THR A 153 -13.67 -3.00 -20.92
CA THR A 153 -13.94 -4.42 -20.63
C THR A 153 -15.42 -4.76 -20.83
N LEU A 154 -16.34 -3.84 -20.50
CA LEU A 154 -17.78 -4.10 -20.54
C LEU A 154 -18.49 -3.66 -21.83
N ALA A 155 -17.97 -2.68 -22.57
CA ALA A 155 -18.74 -1.97 -23.60
C ALA A 155 -18.35 -2.27 -25.06
N GLY A 156 -17.57 -3.33 -25.37
CA GLY A 156 -17.06 -3.52 -26.75
C GLY A 156 -16.91 -4.95 -27.27
N THR A 157 -16.68 -5.06 -28.57
CA THR A 157 -16.25 -6.28 -29.30
C THR A 157 -14.96 -6.97 -28.79
N PRO A 158 -14.04 -6.32 -28.03
CA PRO A 158 -12.95 -7.02 -27.34
C PRO A 158 -13.38 -7.88 -26.14
N ALA A 159 -14.67 -7.91 -25.79
CA ALA A 159 -15.17 -8.58 -24.60
C ALA A 159 -14.71 -10.04 -24.49
N SER A 160 -14.67 -10.81 -25.59
CA SER A 160 -14.20 -12.20 -25.56
C SER A 160 -12.73 -12.34 -25.18
N ALA A 161 -11.85 -11.49 -25.73
CA ALA A 161 -10.44 -11.46 -25.36
C ALA A 161 -10.25 -11.02 -23.90
N SER A 162 -11.06 -10.06 -23.44
CA SER A 162 -11.06 -9.64 -22.03
C SER A 162 -11.54 -10.74 -21.10
N TYR A 163 -12.58 -11.50 -21.45
CA TYR A 163 -13.04 -12.65 -20.66
C TYR A 163 -12.01 -13.76 -20.61
N GLN A 164 -11.32 -14.04 -21.72
CA GLN A 164 -10.24 -15.01 -21.72
C GLN A 164 -9.09 -14.55 -20.82
N ILE A 165 -8.69 -13.27 -20.88
CA ILE A 165 -7.69 -12.70 -19.98
C ILE A 165 -8.12 -12.83 -18.51
N ILE A 166 -9.38 -12.50 -18.21
CA ILE A 166 -9.96 -12.62 -16.87
C ILE A 166 -9.86 -14.06 -16.38
N ARG A 167 -10.24 -15.03 -17.21
CA ARG A 167 -10.19 -16.46 -16.88
C ARG A 167 -8.76 -16.94 -16.67
N ASP A 168 -7.89 -16.70 -17.65
CA ASP A 168 -6.50 -17.17 -17.66
C ASP A 168 -5.68 -16.60 -16.50
N ASN A 169 -6.06 -15.41 -16.02
CA ASN A 169 -5.35 -14.74 -14.93
C ASN A 169 -6.09 -14.83 -13.59
N ARG A 170 -7.26 -15.49 -13.53
CA ARG A 170 -8.15 -15.47 -12.37
C ARG A 170 -8.38 -14.05 -11.86
N ALA A 171 -8.80 -13.15 -12.74
CA ALA A 171 -8.76 -11.73 -12.45
C ALA A 171 -9.61 -11.31 -11.25
N TYR A 172 -10.66 -12.07 -10.92
CA TYR A 172 -11.50 -11.85 -9.74
C TYR A 172 -10.97 -12.50 -8.46
N GLY A 173 -9.95 -13.34 -8.56
CA GLY A 173 -9.31 -13.99 -7.43
C GLY A 173 -8.59 -12.96 -6.57
N ARG A 174 -8.70 -13.13 -5.25
CA ARG A 174 -8.06 -12.28 -4.25
C ARG A 174 -6.62 -12.74 -4.08
N THR A 175 -5.79 -12.32 -5.02
CA THR A 175 -4.45 -12.86 -5.20
C THR A 175 -3.36 -11.82 -5.01
N LEU A 176 -3.71 -10.55 -4.86
CA LEU A 176 -2.77 -9.45 -4.80
C LEU A 176 -2.50 -8.99 -3.36
N LEU A 177 -1.22 -9.07 -2.96
CA LEU A 177 -0.70 -8.38 -1.78
C LEU A 177 -0.10 -7.05 -2.22
N THR A 178 -0.55 -5.96 -1.61
CA THR A 178 0.00 -4.63 -1.83
C THR A 178 0.93 -4.25 -0.70
N LEU A 179 2.20 -4.06 -1.04
CA LEU A 179 3.21 -3.55 -0.12
C LEU A 179 3.57 -2.12 -0.47
N ARG A 180 3.82 -1.34 0.57
CA ARG A 180 4.43 -0.04 0.46
C ARG A 180 5.84 -0.08 1.00
N ILE A 181 6.79 0.39 0.20
CA ILE A 181 8.21 0.26 0.49
C ILE A 181 8.89 1.60 0.40
N LEU A 182 9.50 2.04 1.49
CA LEU A 182 10.35 3.22 1.50
C LEU A 182 11.79 2.78 1.26
N VAL A 183 12.49 3.42 0.32
CA VAL A 183 13.93 3.22 0.10
C VAL A 183 14.65 4.56 0.28
N GLN A 184 15.75 4.56 1.03
CA GLN A 184 16.54 5.77 1.32
C GLN A 184 18.04 5.55 1.08
N ASN A 185 18.67 6.51 0.41
CA ASN A 185 20.12 6.58 0.27
C ASN A 185 20.74 7.42 1.40
N ARG A 186 21.49 6.80 2.33
CA ARG A 186 22.27 7.48 3.38
C ARG A 186 23.79 7.42 3.15
N ARG A 187 24.25 7.06 1.94
CA ARG A 187 25.67 6.86 1.61
C ARG A 187 26.57 8.03 2.01
N LYS A 188 27.73 7.68 2.55
CA LYS A 188 28.71 8.65 3.07
C LYS A 188 29.53 9.29 1.95
N ASP A 189 29.80 8.55 0.88
CA ASP A 189 30.56 8.97 -0.30
C ASP A 189 29.82 9.97 -1.22
N LYS A 190 28.57 10.31 -0.90
CA LYS A 190 27.70 11.22 -1.66
C LYS A 190 27.31 10.70 -3.06
N SER A 191 27.62 9.44 -3.37
CA SER A 191 27.19 8.83 -4.62
C SER A 191 25.67 8.69 -4.63
N SER A 192 25.07 8.98 -5.78
CA SER A 192 23.68 8.68 -6.01
C SER A 192 23.51 7.18 -6.29
N ILE A 193 22.30 6.69 -6.06
CA ILE A 193 21.94 5.32 -6.41
C ILE A 193 20.80 5.32 -7.41
N LEU A 194 20.77 4.28 -8.24
CA LEU A 194 19.62 3.90 -9.05
C LEU A 194 18.93 2.73 -8.35
N VAL A 195 17.68 2.92 -7.96
CA VAL A 195 16.82 1.87 -7.42
C VAL A 195 15.96 1.32 -8.55
N ILE A 196 15.98 -0.01 -8.72
CA ILE A 196 15.11 -0.70 -9.67
C ILE A 196 14.24 -1.68 -8.87
N PRO A 197 12.95 -1.41 -8.71
CA PRO A 197 12.06 -2.26 -7.93
C PRO A 197 11.76 -3.56 -8.68
N ARG A 198 12.64 -4.54 -8.53
CA ARG A 198 12.42 -5.95 -8.86
C ARG A 198 12.43 -6.74 -7.57
N ALA A 199 11.28 -7.29 -7.17
CA ALA A 199 11.25 -8.20 -6.02
C ALA A 199 11.54 -9.65 -6.44
N ALA A 200 11.86 -10.48 -5.45
CA ALA A 200 11.99 -11.94 -5.56
C ALA A 200 10.84 -12.60 -6.32
N LEU A 201 9.62 -12.33 -5.85
CA LEU A 201 8.38 -12.86 -6.40
C LEU A 201 8.02 -12.23 -7.76
N GLY A 202 8.80 -11.26 -8.23
CA GLY A 202 8.42 -10.40 -9.34
C GLY A 202 7.21 -9.51 -8.98
N VAL A 203 7.28 -8.23 -9.31
CA VAL A 203 6.07 -7.39 -9.25
C VAL A 203 5.06 -7.96 -10.24
N ALA A 204 3.81 -8.12 -9.80
CA ALA A 204 2.73 -8.62 -10.63
C ALA A 204 2.65 -7.80 -11.92
N LYS A 205 2.44 -8.46 -13.06
CA LYS A 205 2.13 -7.75 -14.31
C LYS A 205 0.63 -7.63 -14.45
N ASP A 206 0.20 -6.44 -14.84
CA ASP A 206 -1.17 -6.21 -15.24
C ASP A 206 -1.44 -6.99 -16.53
N PRO A 207 -2.44 -7.89 -16.58
CA PRO A 207 -2.60 -8.76 -17.72
C PRO A 207 -3.18 -8.03 -18.95
N TRP A 208 -3.76 -6.83 -18.79
CA TRP A 208 -4.26 -6.02 -19.91
C TRP A 208 -3.16 -5.16 -20.52
N THR A 209 -2.41 -4.44 -19.69
CA THR A 209 -1.38 -3.48 -20.17
C THR A 209 0.01 -4.10 -20.29
N LYS A 210 0.23 -5.28 -19.68
CA LYS A 210 1.53 -5.95 -19.52
C LYS A 210 2.57 -5.12 -18.72
N LYS A 211 2.16 -3.99 -18.15
CA LYS A 211 2.99 -3.15 -17.27
C LYS A 211 3.11 -3.77 -15.88
N PRO A 212 4.22 -3.54 -15.16
CA PRO A 212 4.31 -3.93 -13.75
C PRO A 212 3.28 -3.15 -12.92
N ARG A 213 2.65 -3.82 -11.95
CA ARG A 213 1.72 -3.21 -10.98
C ARG A 213 2.52 -2.54 -9.88
N LEU A 214 3.08 -1.40 -10.26
CA LEU A 214 4.01 -0.61 -9.50
C LEU A 214 3.65 0.86 -9.61
N ARG A 215 3.76 1.58 -8.50
CA ARG A 215 3.67 3.04 -8.47
C ARG A 215 4.72 3.62 -7.53
N ILE A 216 5.27 4.78 -7.88
CA ILE A 216 6.05 5.59 -6.94
C ILE A 216 5.10 6.68 -6.43
N THR A 217 4.69 6.58 -5.17
CA THR A 217 3.69 7.48 -4.59
C THR A 217 4.33 8.78 -4.10
N GLN A 218 5.61 8.73 -3.73
CA GLN A 218 6.30 9.87 -3.14
C GLN A 218 7.80 9.84 -3.41
N TYR A 219 8.37 11.04 -3.62
CA TYR A 219 9.80 11.27 -3.63
C TYR A 219 10.12 12.42 -2.67
N ASN A 220 10.96 12.14 -1.67
CA ASN A 220 11.21 13.05 -0.55
C ASN A 220 9.88 13.53 0.06
N THR A 221 9.67 14.84 0.17
CA THR A 221 8.42 15.42 0.69
C THR A 221 7.38 15.71 -0.38
N LEU A 222 7.63 15.32 -1.64
CA LEU A 222 6.76 15.58 -2.76
C LEU A 222 5.92 14.35 -3.11
N GLU A 223 4.60 14.47 -2.96
CA GLU A 223 3.66 13.49 -3.48
C GLU A 223 3.68 13.51 -5.01
N LEU A 224 3.85 12.34 -5.62
CA LEU A 224 3.91 12.20 -7.05
C LEU A 224 2.53 11.82 -7.56
N LEU A 225 1.81 12.84 -8.05
CA LEU A 225 0.64 12.64 -8.90
C LEU A 225 1.14 12.16 -10.26
N GLN A 226 0.51 11.13 -10.82
CA GLN A 226 1.00 10.36 -11.98
C GLN A 226 1.22 11.18 -13.27
N ALA A 227 0.83 12.46 -13.31
CA ALA A 227 0.79 13.24 -14.55
C ALA A 227 2.16 13.78 -15.01
N THR A 228 3.03 14.30 -14.14
CA THR A 228 4.40 14.69 -14.53
C THR A 228 5.27 14.91 -13.29
N PRO A 229 6.47 14.32 -13.23
CA PRO A 229 7.43 14.63 -12.18
C PRO A 229 8.00 16.04 -12.38
N PRO A 230 8.47 16.71 -11.30
CA PRO A 230 9.25 17.93 -11.45
C PRO A 230 10.42 17.68 -12.40
N GLY A 231 10.64 18.58 -13.37
CA GLY A 231 11.57 18.41 -14.51
C GLY A 231 13.06 18.19 -14.17
N HIS A 232 13.40 17.93 -12.92
CA HIS A 232 14.74 17.60 -12.44
C HIS A 232 14.93 16.12 -12.08
N ILE A 233 13.86 15.32 -12.07
CA ILE A 233 13.97 13.91 -11.69
C ILE A 233 14.15 13.06 -12.97
N VAL A 234 15.38 12.60 -13.20
CA VAL A 234 15.73 11.68 -14.28
C VAL A 234 15.28 10.27 -13.87
N SER A 235 14.02 9.94 -14.10
CA SER A 235 13.45 8.63 -13.73
C SER A 235 12.44 8.13 -14.75
N ASN A 236 12.45 6.82 -14.98
CA ASN A 236 11.42 6.12 -15.71
C ASN A 236 10.42 5.57 -14.70
N TYR A 237 9.40 6.38 -14.39
CA TYR A 237 8.39 6.09 -13.36
C TYR A 237 7.58 4.84 -13.66
N ASP A 238 7.23 4.63 -14.93
CA ASP A 238 6.49 3.44 -15.39
C ASP A 238 7.27 2.14 -15.15
N ALA A 239 8.60 2.21 -15.19
CA ALA A 239 9.48 1.08 -14.87
C ALA A 239 9.88 1.03 -13.38
N GLY A 240 9.49 2.03 -12.58
CA GLY A 240 9.87 2.18 -11.18
C GLY A 240 11.32 2.62 -10.94
N ASN A 241 12.06 3.01 -11.98
CA ASN A 241 13.47 3.38 -11.84
C ASN A 241 13.61 4.74 -11.15
N MET A 242 14.29 4.80 -10.00
CA MET A 242 14.43 6.04 -9.23
C MET A 242 15.88 6.42 -8.94
N HIS A 243 16.20 7.69 -9.18
CA HIS A 243 17.46 8.31 -8.77
C HIS A 243 17.35 8.85 -7.34
N LEU A 244 18.18 8.35 -6.43
CA LEU A 244 18.24 8.87 -5.07
C LEU A 244 19.63 9.45 -4.79
N LYS A 245 19.73 10.77 -4.59
CA LYS A 245 20.94 11.42 -4.07
C LYS A 245 21.07 11.13 -2.58
N LYS A 246 22.20 11.52 -1.99
CA LYS A 246 22.41 11.40 -0.54
C LYS A 246 21.30 12.11 0.24
N GLY A 247 20.63 11.35 1.10
CA GLY A 247 19.53 11.75 1.95
C GLY A 247 18.16 11.64 1.29
N ASP A 248 18.09 11.42 -0.03
CA ASP A 248 16.83 11.26 -0.73
C ASP A 248 16.18 9.92 -0.38
N PHE A 249 14.85 9.89 -0.43
CA PHE A 249 14.06 8.69 -0.33
C PHE A 249 12.91 8.68 -1.33
N ALA A 250 12.43 7.49 -1.65
CA ALA A 250 11.21 7.29 -2.42
C ALA A 250 10.32 6.25 -1.73
N VAL A 251 9.01 6.37 -1.93
CA VAL A 251 8.01 5.41 -1.48
C VAL A 251 7.39 4.76 -2.71
N PHE A 252 7.53 3.44 -2.77
CA PHE A 252 6.99 2.56 -3.80
C PHE A 252 5.73 1.89 -3.26
N GLN A 253 4.75 1.66 -4.12
CA GLN A 253 3.60 0.80 -3.89
C GLN A 253 3.67 -0.32 -4.93
N LEU A 254 3.74 -1.57 -4.47
CA LEU A 254 4.01 -2.75 -5.28
C LEU A 254 2.94 -3.81 -5.02
N GLN A 255 2.38 -4.36 -6.08
CA GLN A 255 1.45 -5.51 -5.99
C GLN A 255 2.14 -6.81 -6.37
N PHE A 256 1.96 -7.84 -5.56
CA PHE A 256 2.50 -9.19 -5.76
C PHE A 256 1.38 -10.21 -5.88
N ARG A 257 1.49 -11.16 -6.82
CA ARG A 257 0.58 -12.30 -6.89
C ARG A 257 1.06 -13.37 -5.90
N VAL A 258 0.37 -13.49 -4.78
CA VAL A 258 0.71 -14.40 -3.67
C VAL A 258 -0.45 -15.31 -3.30
N GLY A 259 -1.69 -14.88 -3.52
CA GLY A 259 -2.86 -15.69 -3.21
C GLY A 259 -3.06 -16.81 -4.24
N ASP A 260 -3.62 -17.92 -3.76
CA ASP A 260 -3.93 -19.12 -4.54
C ASP A 260 -5.43 -19.43 -4.58
N ASP A 261 -6.26 -18.52 -4.03
CA ASP A 261 -7.71 -18.65 -3.84
C ASP A 261 -8.12 -19.80 -2.89
N ASP A 262 -7.18 -20.39 -2.16
CA ASP A 262 -7.44 -21.52 -1.26
C ASP A 262 -6.76 -21.32 0.11
N THR A 263 -5.43 -21.34 0.15
CA THR A 263 -4.66 -21.29 1.39
C THR A 263 -4.25 -19.88 1.80
N ILE A 264 -4.00 -19.01 0.82
CA ILE A 264 -3.55 -17.63 1.04
C ILE A 264 -4.64 -16.68 0.50
N LEU A 265 -5.52 -16.26 1.40
CA LEU A 265 -6.67 -15.38 1.10
C LEU A 265 -6.51 -13.99 1.70
N ASN A 266 -5.69 -13.89 2.75
CA ASN A 266 -5.54 -12.69 3.55
C ASN A 266 -4.10 -12.19 3.55
N ASP A 267 -3.98 -10.89 3.78
CA ASP A 267 -2.72 -10.17 3.90
C ASP A 267 -1.75 -10.81 4.89
N TRP A 268 -2.24 -11.21 6.07
CA TRP A 268 -1.38 -11.80 7.11
C TRP A 268 -0.84 -13.18 6.70
N GLN A 269 -1.63 -14.00 5.99
CA GLN A 269 -1.19 -15.31 5.51
C GLN A 269 -0.12 -15.15 4.45
N ALA A 270 -0.31 -14.18 3.55
CA ALA A 270 0.67 -13.85 2.53
C ALA A 270 1.98 -13.35 3.15
N LEU A 271 1.89 -12.43 4.11
CA LEU A 271 3.06 -11.91 4.83
C LEU A 271 3.79 -13.01 5.62
N ASP A 272 3.05 -13.94 6.22
CA ASP A 272 3.64 -15.05 6.98
C ASP A 272 4.36 -16.06 6.08
N ALA A 273 3.94 -16.19 4.82
CA ALA A 273 4.60 -17.02 3.82
C ALA A 273 5.84 -16.38 3.17
N ILE A 274 6.05 -15.07 3.36
CA ILE A 274 7.16 -14.33 2.73
C ILE A 274 8.29 -14.13 3.74
N GLU A 275 9.46 -14.71 3.47
CA GLU A 275 10.63 -14.57 4.36
C GLU A 275 11.26 -13.16 4.28
N SER A 276 11.36 -12.60 3.07
CA SER A 276 12.01 -11.31 2.86
C SER A 276 11.58 -10.63 1.56
N ILE A 277 11.73 -9.31 1.51
CA ILE A 277 11.70 -8.54 0.27
C ILE A 277 13.10 -8.11 -0.11
N SER A 278 13.39 -8.15 -1.41
CA SER A 278 14.67 -7.77 -1.97
C SER A 278 14.50 -6.68 -3.03
N ILE A 279 15.29 -5.61 -2.96
CA ILE A 279 15.24 -4.48 -3.89
C ILE A 279 16.64 -4.27 -4.47
N PRO A 280 16.83 -4.49 -5.78
CA PRO A 280 18.13 -4.25 -6.37
C PRO A 280 18.38 -2.77 -6.58
N TRP A 281 19.64 -2.39 -6.37
CA TRP A 281 20.11 -1.02 -6.55
C TRP A 281 21.57 -1.02 -6.98
N ALA A 282 22.02 0.07 -7.60
CA ALA A 282 23.42 0.27 -7.94
C ALA A 282 23.86 1.71 -7.67
N PRO A 283 25.15 1.96 -7.36
CA PRO A 283 25.73 3.29 -7.52
C PRO A 283 25.49 3.80 -8.95
N TRP A 284 25.17 5.08 -9.12
CA TRP A 284 24.93 5.66 -10.43
C TRP A 284 25.82 6.89 -10.67
N ASP A 285 26.56 6.85 -11.78
CA ASP A 285 27.49 7.87 -12.26
C ASP A 285 26.84 9.02 -13.07
N ASN A 286 25.53 8.93 -13.34
CA ASN A 286 24.76 9.79 -14.26
C ASN A 286 25.19 9.72 -15.74
N ALA A 287 26.24 8.97 -16.08
CA ALA A 287 26.73 8.81 -17.45
C ALA A 287 26.13 7.56 -18.11
N THR A 288 25.95 6.50 -17.33
CA THR A 288 25.41 5.23 -17.81
C THR A 288 23.88 5.30 -17.90
N PRO A 289 23.27 4.97 -19.05
CA PRO A 289 21.82 4.91 -19.17
C PRO A 289 21.22 3.90 -18.16
N PRO A 290 20.10 4.23 -17.48
CA PRO A 290 19.49 3.35 -16.48
C PRO A 290 19.20 1.93 -16.97
N ALA A 291 18.82 1.77 -18.24
CA ALA A 291 18.56 0.48 -18.85
C ALA A 291 19.81 -0.43 -18.88
N PHE A 292 21.01 0.14 -19.00
CA PHE A 292 22.26 -0.60 -19.01
C PHE A 292 22.68 -1.00 -17.60
N THR A 293 22.55 -0.08 -16.63
CA THR A 293 22.75 -0.39 -15.20
C THR A 293 21.83 -1.52 -14.73
N ALA A 294 20.58 -1.57 -15.23
CA ALA A 294 19.63 -2.62 -14.91
C ALA A 294 20.09 -4.04 -15.30
N LEU A 295 21.00 -4.18 -16.28
CA LEU A 295 21.56 -5.46 -16.70
C LEU A 295 22.62 -5.99 -15.71
N GLY A 296 23.25 -5.09 -14.95
CA GLY A 296 24.24 -5.43 -13.91
C GLY A 296 23.65 -5.60 -12.52
N LEU A 297 22.32 -5.49 -12.37
CA LEU A 297 21.68 -5.70 -11.07
C LEU A 297 21.48 -7.20 -10.79
N PRO A 298 21.83 -7.66 -9.58
CA PRO A 298 21.55 -9.03 -9.18
C PRO A 298 20.04 -9.27 -9.05
N SER A 299 19.64 -10.52 -9.22
CA SER A 299 18.36 -11.02 -8.71
C SER A 299 18.63 -12.16 -7.74
N LEU A 300 17.64 -12.51 -6.91
CA LEU A 300 17.81 -13.60 -5.92
C LEU A 300 18.20 -14.94 -6.54
N HIS A 301 17.76 -15.20 -7.78
CA HIS A 301 18.01 -16.46 -8.46
C HIS A 301 19.06 -16.36 -9.57
N ARG A 302 19.59 -15.16 -9.86
CA ARG A 302 20.49 -14.96 -11.00
C ARG A 302 21.59 -13.97 -10.67
N ALA A 303 22.82 -14.39 -10.92
CA ALA A 303 23.96 -13.49 -10.96
C ALA A 303 23.76 -12.38 -12.02
N PRO A 304 24.36 -11.19 -11.83
CA PRO A 304 24.36 -10.14 -12.83
C PRO A 304 24.79 -10.64 -14.22
N LEU A 305 24.14 -10.15 -15.28
CA LEU A 305 24.54 -10.49 -16.67
C LEU A 305 25.83 -9.80 -17.07
N VAL A 306 26.07 -8.60 -16.53
CA VAL A 306 27.22 -7.76 -16.83
C VAL A 306 27.80 -7.27 -15.50
N GLN A 307 29.12 -7.30 -15.38
CA GLN A 307 29.82 -6.72 -14.24
C GLN A 307 30.39 -5.35 -14.65
N PHE A 308 30.12 -4.33 -13.85
CA PHE A 308 30.62 -2.98 -14.04
C PHE A 308 31.69 -2.68 -12.99
N ALA A 309 32.90 -2.34 -13.42
CA ALA A 309 33.96 -1.94 -12.50
C ALA A 309 33.53 -0.67 -11.72
N GLY A 310 33.41 -0.78 -10.39
CA GLY A 310 33.08 0.35 -9.51
C GLY A 310 31.59 0.71 -9.40
N ALA A 311 30.71 0.00 -10.10
CA ALA A 311 29.26 0.20 -10.02
C ALA A 311 28.52 -1.14 -9.89
N GLU A 312 29.04 -2.03 -9.05
CA GLU A 312 28.43 -3.33 -8.80
C GLU A 312 27.00 -3.16 -8.27
N GLY A 313 26.06 -3.82 -8.95
CA GLY A 313 24.70 -3.93 -8.48
C GLY A 313 24.64 -4.71 -7.18
N ARG A 314 23.81 -4.25 -6.26
CA ARG A 314 23.59 -4.83 -4.94
C ARG A 314 22.12 -5.16 -4.76
N LEU A 315 21.85 -6.03 -3.79
CA LEU A 315 20.50 -6.44 -3.43
C LEU A 315 20.23 -6.04 -1.98
N LEU A 316 19.33 -5.09 -1.79
CA LEU A 316 18.89 -4.69 -0.47
C LEU A 316 17.83 -5.68 0.03
N CYS A 317 18.15 -6.47 1.04
CA CYS A 317 17.26 -7.48 1.60
C CYS A 317 16.65 -6.97 2.92
N ALA A 318 15.33 -7.06 3.05
CA ALA A 318 14.59 -6.74 4.27
C ALA A 318 13.76 -7.96 4.67
N PRO A 319 14.20 -8.74 5.68
CA PRO A 319 13.42 -9.85 6.21
C PRO A 319 12.15 -9.37 6.90
N PHE A 320 11.10 -10.18 6.83
CA PHE A 320 9.85 -9.91 7.55
C PHE A 320 9.98 -10.30 9.02
N ASP A 321 9.54 -9.42 9.90
CA ASP A 321 9.33 -9.68 11.31
C ASP A 321 7.96 -10.35 11.47
N HIS A 322 7.94 -11.67 11.35
CA HIS A 322 6.73 -12.48 11.54
C HIS A 322 6.09 -12.25 12.91
N THR A 323 6.89 -11.94 13.95
CA THR A 323 6.32 -11.62 15.28
C THR A 323 5.50 -10.33 15.22
N ALA A 324 6.01 -9.30 14.54
CA ALA A 324 5.27 -8.05 14.33
C ALA A 324 4.01 -8.25 13.47
N VAL A 325 4.08 -9.09 12.43
CA VAL A 325 2.92 -9.45 11.59
C VAL A 325 1.83 -10.13 12.44
N HIS A 326 2.18 -11.20 13.17
CA HIS A 326 1.25 -11.92 14.04
C HIS A 326 0.69 -11.04 15.16
N ALA A 327 1.49 -10.12 15.71
CA ALA A 327 1.04 -9.18 16.73
C ALA A 327 0.02 -8.17 16.19
N TYR A 328 0.24 -7.63 15.00
CA TYR A 328 -0.69 -6.71 14.34
C TYR A 328 -2.00 -7.43 13.95
N PHE A 329 -1.92 -8.61 13.32
CA PHE A 329 -3.09 -9.37 12.90
C PHE A 329 -3.68 -10.28 13.99
N ALA A 330 -3.26 -10.15 15.26
CA ALA A 330 -3.70 -11.05 16.33
C ALA A 330 -5.22 -11.11 16.50
N ASP A 331 -5.91 -9.97 16.35
CA ASP A 331 -7.37 -9.91 16.46
C ASP A 331 -8.05 -10.56 15.25
N PHE A 332 -7.46 -10.45 14.05
CA PHE A 332 -7.93 -11.16 12.85
C PHE A 332 -7.80 -12.67 13.03
N ILE A 333 -6.62 -13.13 13.43
CA ILE A 333 -6.27 -14.55 13.55
C ILE A 333 -7.15 -15.23 14.61
N LYS A 334 -7.40 -14.56 15.74
CA LYS A 334 -8.14 -15.14 16.87
C LYS A 334 -9.66 -15.00 16.73
N ASN A 335 -10.12 -13.86 16.25
CA ASN A 335 -11.52 -13.45 16.35
C ASN A 335 -12.15 -13.11 15.00
N GLY A 336 -11.40 -13.26 13.90
CA GLY A 336 -11.87 -12.99 12.54
C GLY A 336 -11.83 -11.53 12.11
N GLN A 337 -12.25 -11.30 10.87
CA GLN A 337 -12.18 -10.02 10.18
C GLN A 337 -12.89 -8.86 10.89
N ASP A 338 -14.11 -9.06 11.40
CA ASP A 338 -14.86 -7.99 12.08
C ASP A 338 -14.11 -7.47 13.32
N ALA A 339 -13.52 -8.37 14.11
CA ALA A 339 -12.74 -8.00 15.30
C ALA A 339 -11.47 -7.22 14.93
N PHE A 340 -10.81 -7.60 13.83
CA PHE A 340 -9.67 -6.85 13.30
C PHE A 340 -10.07 -5.44 12.87
N VAL A 341 -11.15 -5.31 12.08
CA VAL A 341 -11.62 -4.01 11.61
C VAL A 341 -11.97 -3.09 12.78
N ARG A 342 -12.67 -3.60 13.80
CA ARG A 342 -13.04 -2.81 14.98
C ARG A 342 -11.83 -2.36 15.80
N SER A 343 -10.83 -3.22 15.95
CA SER A 343 -9.63 -2.93 16.75
C SER A 343 -8.65 -1.99 16.06
N HIS A 344 -8.61 -1.98 14.72
CA HIS A 344 -7.63 -1.20 13.93
C HIS A 344 -8.24 0.05 13.27
N PHE A 345 -9.54 0.03 12.95
CA PHE A 345 -10.19 1.06 12.15
C PHE A 345 -11.42 1.71 12.80
N GLU A 346 -11.66 1.46 14.09
CA GLU A 346 -12.88 1.83 14.86
C GLU A 346 -14.13 1.02 14.48
N ALA A 347 -15.09 0.96 15.41
CA ALA A 347 -16.35 0.25 15.23
C ALA A 347 -17.22 0.80 14.09
N SER A 348 -17.12 2.10 13.80
CA SER A 348 -17.85 2.75 12.71
C SER A 348 -17.43 2.24 11.32
N SER A 349 -16.14 1.95 11.14
CA SER A 349 -15.62 1.37 9.88
C SER A 349 -16.12 -0.05 9.67
N ALA A 350 -16.26 -0.85 10.74
CA ALA A 350 -16.85 -2.18 10.66
C ALA A 350 -18.32 -2.11 10.21
N VAL A 351 -19.10 -1.18 10.77
CA VAL A 351 -20.50 -0.96 10.35
C VAL A 351 -20.57 -0.52 8.89
N LEU A 352 -19.68 0.38 8.45
CA LEU A 352 -19.63 0.84 7.06
C LEU A 352 -19.30 -0.29 6.09
N LEU A 353 -18.31 -1.13 6.42
CA LEU A 353 -17.93 -2.29 5.62
C LEU A 353 -19.08 -3.29 5.48
N THR A 354 -19.74 -3.62 6.60
CA THR A 354 -20.93 -4.48 6.58
C THR A 354 -22.03 -3.86 5.71
N GLY A 355 -22.28 -2.55 5.85
CA GLY A 355 -23.26 -1.84 5.02
C GLY A 355 -22.93 -1.80 3.52
N ILE A 356 -21.64 -1.65 3.16
CA ILE A 356 -21.19 -1.70 1.75
C ILE A 356 -21.39 -3.12 1.20
N ASN A 357 -21.01 -4.14 1.96
CA ASN A 357 -21.20 -5.53 1.57
C ASN A 357 -22.70 -5.86 1.40
N ASP A 358 -23.55 -5.51 2.37
CA ASP A 358 -25.00 -5.70 2.30
C ASP A 358 -25.62 -4.97 1.10
N SER A 359 -25.17 -3.75 0.83
CA SER A 359 -25.60 -2.97 -0.34
C SER A 359 -25.17 -3.63 -1.65
N MET A 360 -23.91 -4.10 -1.73
CA MET A 360 -23.40 -4.84 -2.88
C MET A 360 -24.17 -6.13 -3.11
N PHE A 361 -24.46 -6.91 -2.06
CA PHE A 361 -25.27 -8.13 -2.17
C PHE A 361 -26.70 -7.80 -2.61
N THR A 362 -27.32 -6.77 -2.05
CA THR A 362 -28.66 -6.32 -2.47
C THR A 362 -28.68 -5.87 -3.94
N MET A 363 -27.63 -5.19 -4.41
CA MET A 363 -27.50 -4.78 -5.80
C MET A 363 -27.27 -5.98 -6.71
N ALA A 364 -26.44 -6.93 -6.29
CA ALA A 364 -26.22 -8.19 -6.97
C ALA A 364 -27.53 -8.95 -7.11
N ASP A 365 -28.29 -9.16 -6.03
CA ASP A 365 -29.59 -9.83 -6.06
C ASP A 365 -30.58 -9.16 -7.01
N ARG A 366 -30.63 -7.82 -7.05
CA ARG A 366 -31.47 -7.07 -8.00
C ARG A 366 -31.02 -7.24 -9.45
N LEU A 367 -29.72 -7.37 -9.70
CA LEU A 367 -29.18 -7.65 -11.03
C LEU A 367 -29.48 -9.08 -11.44
N LEU A 368 -29.27 -10.04 -10.55
CA LEU A 368 -29.58 -11.46 -10.74
C LEU A 368 -31.07 -11.66 -11.05
N LYS A 369 -31.95 -11.01 -10.28
CA LYS A 369 -33.39 -11.03 -10.52
C LYS A 369 -33.77 -10.49 -11.89
N ARG A 370 -33.20 -9.36 -12.32
CA ARG A 370 -33.45 -8.81 -13.66
C ARG A 370 -32.98 -9.74 -14.77
N ILE A 371 -31.81 -10.36 -14.61
CA ILE A 371 -31.29 -11.34 -15.57
C ILE A 371 -32.22 -12.55 -15.67
N ALA A 372 -32.75 -13.02 -14.54
CA ALA A 372 -33.70 -14.12 -14.48
C ALA A 372 -35.04 -13.74 -15.15
N ASP A 373 -35.59 -12.56 -14.84
CA ASP A 373 -36.85 -12.05 -15.41
C ASP A 373 -36.75 -11.88 -16.94
N GLU A 374 -35.56 -11.63 -17.48
CA GLU A 374 -35.29 -11.53 -18.92
C GLU A 374 -34.98 -12.87 -19.60
N GLY A 375 -34.98 -13.99 -18.86
CA GLY A 375 -34.62 -15.30 -19.39
C GLY A 375 -33.15 -15.43 -19.79
N ARG A 376 -32.27 -14.63 -19.18
CA ARG A 376 -30.82 -14.55 -19.51
C ARG A 376 -29.93 -15.29 -18.51
N THR A 377 -30.50 -16.18 -17.69
CA THR A 377 -29.79 -16.90 -16.62
C THR A 377 -28.64 -17.76 -17.16
N ASP A 378 -28.82 -18.48 -18.27
CA ASP A 378 -27.77 -19.33 -18.85
C ASP A 378 -26.51 -18.54 -19.21
N MET A 379 -26.68 -17.36 -19.81
CA MET A 379 -25.56 -16.47 -20.16
C MET A 379 -24.82 -15.97 -18.92
N LEU A 380 -25.54 -15.72 -17.81
CA LEU A 380 -24.91 -15.33 -16.54
C LEU A 380 -24.12 -16.49 -15.93
N LEU A 381 -24.68 -17.70 -15.90
CA LEU A 381 -24.02 -18.87 -15.36
C LEU A 381 -22.78 -19.22 -16.18
N GLU A 382 -22.87 -19.13 -17.50
CA GLU A 382 -21.72 -19.25 -18.41
C GLU A 382 -20.66 -18.20 -18.10
N ARG A 383 -21.05 -16.94 -17.83
CA ARG A 383 -20.11 -15.87 -17.43
C ARG A 383 -19.49 -16.11 -16.06
N LEU A 384 -20.26 -16.54 -15.06
CA LEU A 384 -19.74 -16.84 -13.72
C LEU A 384 -18.75 -18.01 -13.76
N ASN A 385 -19.08 -19.08 -14.47
CA ASN A 385 -18.15 -20.17 -14.77
C ASN A 385 -16.93 -19.66 -15.55
N ALA A 386 -17.14 -18.77 -16.52
CA ALA A 386 -16.04 -18.18 -17.27
C ALA A 386 -15.09 -17.36 -16.42
N CYS A 387 -15.60 -16.73 -15.36
CA CYS A 387 -14.83 -15.96 -14.40
C CYS A 387 -14.24 -16.82 -13.27
N GLY A 388 -14.36 -18.15 -13.34
CA GLY A 388 -13.87 -19.08 -12.31
C GLY A 388 -14.70 -19.06 -11.03
N ARG A 389 -15.93 -18.55 -11.06
CA ARG A 389 -16.86 -18.48 -9.92
C ARG A 389 -17.90 -19.59 -9.95
N SER A 390 -17.43 -20.81 -10.20
CA SER A 390 -18.29 -22.01 -10.20
C SER A 390 -18.92 -22.25 -8.82
N ASP A 391 -18.26 -21.79 -7.75
CA ASP A 391 -18.79 -21.78 -6.37
C ASP A 391 -20.10 -20.99 -6.22
N ILE A 392 -20.26 -19.91 -6.98
CA ILE A 392 -21.50 -19.13 -7.01
C ILE A 392 -22.54 -19.85 -7.85
N VAL A 393 -22.12 -20.40 -9.01
CA VAL A 393 -23.01 -21.14 -9.92
C VAL A 393 -23.66 -22.31 -9.20
N GLU A 394 -22.88 -23.11 -8.45
CA GLU A 394 -23.39 -24.22 -7.65
C GLU A 394 -24.39 -23.76 -6.59
N ARG A 395 -24.10 -22.65 -5.88
CA ARG A 395 -25.00 -22.07 -4.88
C ARG A 395 -26.29 -21.50 -5.49
N MET A 396 -26.27 -21.02 -6.73
CA MET A 396 -27.46 -20.54 -7.43
C MET A 396 -28.35 -21.66 -7.97
N MET A 397 -27.80 -22.88 -8.12
CA MET A 397 -28.52 -24.06 -8.62
C MET A 397 -29.17 -24.90 -7.52
N GLN A 398 -28.79 -24.66 -6.26
CA GLN A 398 -29.40 -25.24 -5.06
C GLN A 398 -30.58 -24.40 -4.62
#